data_AF-A0A8H6HA47-F1
#
_entry.id   AF-A0A8H6HA47-F1
#
_cell.length_a   1.000
_cell.length_b   1.000
_cell.length_c   1.000
_cell.angle_alpha   90.00
_cell.angle_beta   90.00
_cell.angle_gamma   90.00
#
_symmetry.space_group_name_H-M   'P 1'
#
loop_
_entity.id
_entity.type
_entity.pdbx_description
1 polymer ?
#
loop_
_entity_poly.entity_id
_entity_poly.type
_entity_poly.pdbx_seq_one_letter_code
_entity_poly.pdbx_strand_id
1 'polypeptide(L)'
;MSYAKALDHFRSNNDIPGPQELHELKLSLASVSRHIDDVYEELAGLERIRSLIRTVCSPIRRMPTELLGRIFTMALEMPLDKRGRCDLISFSLVCRAWRSASLGARSLWSGVVISSCECF
;
A
#
# COMPACT_ATOMS: atom_id res chain seq x y z
N MET A 1 40.67 -16.94 -6.56
CA MET A 1 40.85 -17.25 -5.13
C MET A 1 39.65 -16.70 -4.36
N SER A 2 39.10 -17.44 -3.40
CA SER A 2 37.90 -17.00 -2.66
C SER A 2 38.23 -15.77 -1.80
N TYR A 3 37.67 -14.61 -2.13
CA TYR A 3 37.83 -13.35 -1.38
C TYR A 3 37.53 -13.52 0.12
N ALA A 4 36.68 -14.49 0.48
CA ALA A 4 36.38 -14.82 1.87
C ALA A 4 37.62 -15.25 2.67
N LYS A 5 38.55 -16.03 2.08
CA LYS A 5 39.78 -16.46 2.78
C LYS A 5 40.76 -15.31 3.01
N ALA A 6 40.87 -14.37 2.08
CA ALA A 6 41.76 -13.20 2.22
C ALA A 6 41.21 -12.22 3.27
N LEU A 7 39.90 -11.97 3.24
CA LEU A 7 39.23 -11.15 4.25
C LEU A 7 39.30 -11.78 5.66
N ASP A 8 39.13 -13.11 5.76
CA ASP A 8 39.30 -13.82 7.03
C ASP A 8 40.73 -13.72 7.55
N HIS A 9 41.75 -13.84 6.68
CA HIS A 9 43.15 -13.69 7.07
C HIS A 9 43.46 -12.31 7.65
N PHE A 10 43.11 -11.22 6.94
CA PHE A 10 43.33 -9.86 7.44
C PHE A 10 42.55 -9.57 8.73
N ARG A 11 41.33 -10.11 8.85
CA ARG A 11 40.51 -9.97 10.06
C ARG A 11 41.10 -10.73 11.26
N SER A 12 41.69 -11.91 11.04
CA SER A 12 42.22 -12.75 12.12
C SER A 12 43.60 -12.33 12.61
N ASN A 13 44.43 -11.75 11.75
CA ASN A 13 45.82 -11.41 12.08
C ASN A 13 46.08 -9.91 12.26
N ASN A 14 45.11 -9.03 11.97
CA ASN A 14 45.26 -7.57 11.98
C ASN A 14 46.40 -7.03 11.10
N ASP A 15 46.87 -7.82 10.12
CA ASP A 15 47.88 -7.38 9.15
C ASP A 15 47.32 -6.24 8.29
N ILE A 16 48.16 -5.24 8.02
CA ILE A 16 47.80 -4.10 7.17
C ILE A 16 47.89 -4.55 5.70
N PRO A 17 46.80 -4.50 4.92
CA PRO A 17 46.85 -4.87 3.51
C PRO A 17 47.80 -3.95 2.74
N GLY A 18 48.56 -4.52 1.80
CA GLY A 18 49.38 -3.74 0.89
C GLY A 18 48.54 -2.81 -0.01
N PRO A 19 49.15 -1.80 -0.66
CA PRO A 19 48.42 -0.84 -1.49
C PRO A 19 47.59 -1.49 -2.63
N GLN A 20 48.11 -2.55 -3.23
CA GLN A 20 47.44 -3.29 -4.31
C GLN A 20 46.26 -4.11 -3.78
N GLU A 21 46.46 -4.84 -2.68
CA GLU A 21 45.40 -5.62 -2.03
C GLU A 21 44.27 -4.71 -1.54
N LEU A 22 44.61 -3.55 -0.96
CA LEU A 22 43.65 -2.54 -0.57
C LEU A 22 42.85 -2.00 -1.77
N HIS A 23 43.50 -1.80 -2.92
CA HIS A 23 42.83 -1.37 -4.14
C HIS A 23 41.85 -2.43 -4.64
N GLU A 24 42.27 -3.70 -4.69
CA GLU A 24 41.43 -4.83 -5.09
C GLU A 24 40.22 -5.00 -4.14
N LEU A 25 40.43 -4.88 -2.83
CA LEU A 25 39.36 -4.92 -1.84
C LEU A 25 38.36 -3.77 -2.01
N LYS A 26 38.84 -2.55 -2.31
CA LYS A 26 37.97 -1.39 -2.60
C LYS A 26 37.14 -1.60 -3.86
N LEU A 27 37.72 -2.17 -4.92
CA LEU A 27 36.99 -2.52 -6.14
C LEU A 27 35.92 -3.58 -5.87
N SER A 28 36.26 -4.61 -5.08
CA SER A 28 35.31 -5.64 -4.67
C SER A 28 34.18 -5.05 -3.83
N LEU A 29 34.47 -4.17 -2.89
CA LEU A 29 33.46 -3.48 -2.09
C LEU A 29 32.52 -2.67 -2.98
N ALA A 30 33.07 -1.88 -3.91
CA ALA A 30 32.26 -1.11 -4.86
C ALA A 30 31.39 -2.00 -5.77
N SER A 31 31.88 -3.19 -6.12
CA SER A 31 31.09 -4.17 -6.87
C SER A 31 29.95 -4.74 -6.04
N VAL A 32 30.21 -5.13 -4.79
CA VAL A 32 29.20 -5.67 -3.88
C VAL A 32 28.15 -4.61 -3.52
N SER A 33 28.57 -3.39 -3.23
CA SER A 33 27.66 -2.27 -2.97
C SER A 33 26.72 -2.01 -4.14
N ARG A 34 27.24 -1.97 -5.38
CA ARG A 34 26.38 -1.83 -6.57
C ARG A 34 25.37 -2.97 -6.69
N HIS A 35 25.79 -4.21 -6.45
CA HIS A 35 24.87 -5.34 -6.53
C HIS A 35 23.79 -5.29 -5.45
N ILE A 36 24.12 -4.81 -4.25
CA ILE A 36 23.15 -4.56 -3.18
C ILE A 36 22.14 -3.51 -3.64
N ASP A 37 22.60 -2.41 -4.21
CA ASP A 37 21.74 -1.33 -4.71
C ASP A 37 20.80 -1.82 -5.81
N ASP A 38 21.32 -2.57 -6.79
CA ASP A 38 20.53 -3.17 -7.88
C ASP A 38 19.42 -4.08 -7.35
N VAL A 39 19.74 -4.96 -6.38
CA VAL A 39 18.76 -5.87 -5.77
C VAL A 39 17.69 -5.11 -4.99
N TYR A 40 18.05 -4.04 -4.28
CA TYR A 40 17.07 -3.21 -3.58
C TYR A 40 16.13 -2.49 -4.56
N GLU A 41 16.65 -2.03 -5.70
CA GLU A 41 15.82 -1.42 -6.75
C GLU A 41 14.85 -2.43 -7.37
N GLU A 42 15.32 -3.64 -7.66
CA GLU A 42 14.48 -4.72 -8.17
C GLU A 42 13.38 -5.10 -7.16
N LEU A 43 13.75 -5.25 -5.88
CA LEU A 43 12.79 -5.54 -4.80
C LEU A 43 11.71 -4.44 -4.75
N ALA A 44 12.10 -3.16 -4.77
CA ALA A 44 11.15 -2.06 -4.77
C ALA A 44 10.20 -2.11 -5.99
N GLY A 45 10.72 -2.50 -7.16
CA GLY A 45 9.91 -2.74 -8.37
C GLY A 45 8.88 -3.85 -8.17
N LEU A 46 9.31 -5.02 -7.69
CA LEU A 46 8.45 -6.18 -7.45
C LEU A 46 7.39 -5.91 -6.39
N GLU A 47 7.72 -5.16 -5.34
CA GLU A 47 6.75 -4.79 -4.30
C GLU A 47 5.64 -3.88 -4.83
N ARG A 48 5.97 -2.94 -5.74
CA ARG A 48 4.96 -2.13 -6.43
C ARG A 48 4.04 -3.00 -7.28
N ILE A 49 4.57 -3.94 -8.06
CA ILE A 49 3.78 -4.87 -8.87
C ILE A 49 2.85 -5.71 -7.99
N ARG A 50 3.38 -6.26 -6.89
CA ARG A 50 2.60 -7.03 -5.90
C ARG A 50 1.43 -6.21 -5.35
N SER A 51 1.65 -4.94 -5.01
CA SER A 51 0.60 -4.05 -4.51
C SER A 51 -0.50 -3.80 -5.55
N LEU A 52 -0.13 -3.59 -6.82
CA LEU A 52 -1.07 -3.44 -7.92
C LEU A 52 -1.92 -4.69 -8.13
N ILE A 53 -1.30 -5.87 -8.14
CA ILE A 53 -2.00 -7.15 -8.29
C ILE A 53 -2.98 -7.35 -7.13
N ARG A 54 -2.57 -7.11 -5.87
CA ARG A 54 -3.46 -7.20 -4.70
C ARG A 54 -4.66 -6.26 -4.82
N THR A 55 -4.43 -5.06 -5.32
CA THR A 55 -5.48 -4.07 -5.53
C THR A 55 -6.49 -4.53 -6.58
N VAL A 56 -6.02 -5.06 -7.72
CA VAL A 56 -6.87 -5.57 -8.82
C VAL A 56 -7.62 -6.83 -8.41
N CYS A 57 -6.96 -7.74 -7.70
CA CYS A 57 -7.54 -8.99 -7.21
C CYS A 57 -8.36 -8.82 -5.92
N SER A 58 -8.46 -7.60 -5.38
CA SER A 58 -9.20 -7.35 -4.15
C SER A 58 -10.65 -7.84 -4.28
N PRO A 59 -11.14 -8.71 -3.36
CA PRO A 59 -12.49 -9.28 -3.42
C PRO A 59 -13.58 -8.22 -3.54
N ILE A 60 -13.36 -7.03 -2.96
CA ILE A 60 -14.33 -5.93 -2.97
C ILE A 60 -14.65 -5.43 -4.38
N ARG A 61 -13.73 -5.59 -5.34
CA ARG A 61 -13.95 -5.20 -6.75
C ARG A 61 -14.87 -6.14 -7.51
N ARG A 62 -15.05 -7.37 -7.01
CA ARG A 62 -15.93 -8.40 -7.61
C ARG A 62 -17.24 -8.56 -6.83
N MET A 63 -17.40 -7.81 -5.75
CA MET A 63 -18.59 -7.88 -4.91
C MET A 63 -19.76 -7.18 -5.62
N PRO A 64 -20.93 -7.82 -5.72
CA PRO A 64 -22.15 -7.15 -6.15
C PRO A 64 -22.43 -5.90 -5.32
N THR A 65 -22.89 -4.84 -5.97
CA THR A 65 -23.17 -3.55 -5.34
C THR A 65 -24.22 -3.64 -4.22
N GLU A 66 -25.14 -4.60 -4.30
CA GLU A 66 -26.18 -4.86 -3.31
C GLU A 66 -25.57 -5.39 -2.01
N LEU A 67 -24.60 -6.30 -2.11
CA LEU A 67 -23.90 -6.83 -0.94
C LEU A 67 -23.04 -5.75 -0.28
N LEU A 68 -22.40 -4.91 -1.08
CA LEU A 68 -21.64 -3.78 -0.59
C LEU A 68 -22.54 -2.77 0.15
N GLY A 69 -23.73 -2.49 -0.38
CA GLY A 69 -24.73 -1.65 0.29
C GLY A 69 -25.26 -2.25 1.61
N ARG A 70 -25.41 -3.58 1.69
CA ARG A 70 -25.72 -4.28 2.95
C ARG A 70 -24.60 -4.13 3.97
N ILE A 71 -23.34 -4.28 3.55
CA ILE A 71 -22.18 -4.04 4.42
C ILE A 71 -22.21 -2.61 4.96
N PHE A 72 -22.48 -1.61 4.12
CA PHE A 72 -22.57 -0.22 4.58
C PHE A 72 -23.68 -0.02 5.61
N THR A 73 -24.83 -0.68 5.43
CA THR A 73 -25.93 -0.63 6.40
C THR A 73 -25.58 -1.29 7.74
N MET A 74 -24.67 -2.28 7.74
CA MET A 74 -24.18 -2.92 8.96
C MET A 74 -23.02 -2.13 9.61
N ALA A 75 -22.23 -1.43 8.80
CA ALA A 75 -21.08 -0.65 9.25
C ALA A 75 -21.49 0.72 9.79
N LEU A 76 -22.63 1.25 9.36
CA LEU A 76 -23.19 2.51 9.84
C LEU A 76 -24.30 2.23 10.84
N GLU A 77 -24.31 2.93 11.97
CA GLU A 77 -25.40 2.82 12.95
C GLU A 77 -26.68 3.45 12.40
N MET A 78 -27.71 2.64 12.19
CA MET A 78 -28.99 3.07 11.65
C MET A 78 -30.02 3.35 12.76
N PRO A 79 -30.86 4.40 12.65
CA PRO A 79 -30.90 5.39 11.57
C PRO A 79 -29.72 6.37 11.64
N LEU A 80 -29.26 6.85 10.47
CA LEU A 80 -28.09 7.73 10.40
C LEU A 80 -28.34 9.09 11.07
N ASP A 81 -27.55 9.38 12.09
CA ASP A 81 -27.40 10.70 12.67
C ASP A 81 -26.55 11.63 11.74
N LYS A 82 -26.20 12.83 12.22
CA LYS A 82 -25.39 13.78 11.43
C LYS A 82 -24.02 13.19 11.07
N ARG A 83 -23.40 12.43 11.98
CA ARG A 83 -22.06 11.85 11.77
C ARG A 83 -22.14 10.68 10.79
N GLY A 84 -23.09 9.78 10.96
CA GLY A 84 -23.34 8.65 10.05
C GLY A 84 -23.63 9.11 8.62
N ARG A 85 -24.27 10.27 8.43
CA ARG A 85 -24.43 10.88 7.10
C ARG A 85 -23.12 11.37 6.50
N CYS A 86 -22.25 11.97 7.29
CA CYS A 86 -20.90 12.32 6.83
C CYS A 86 -20.10 11.06 6.46
N ASP A 87 -20.23 9.98 7.24
CA ASP A 87 -19.56 8.71 6.97
C ASP A 87 -20.12 8.03 5.70
N LEU A 88 -21.43 8.10 5.47
CA LEU A 88 -22.06 7.66 4.23
C LEU A 88 -21.55 8.45 3.00
N ILE A 89 -21.36 9.76 3.14
CA ILE A 89 -20.75 10.59 2.10
C ILE A 89 -19.30 10.13 1.88
N SER A 90 -18.53 9.94 2.95
CA SER A 90 -17.16 9.41 2.88
C SER A 90 -17.09 8.09 2.12
N PHE A 91 -18.00 7.15 2.39
CA PHE A 91 -18.08 5.88 1.66
C PHE A 91 -18.35 6.10 0.17
N SER A 92 -19.24 7.05 -0.15
CA SER A 92 -19.59 7.41 -1.53
C SER A 92 -18.45 8.08 -2.32
N LEU A 93 -17.38 8.49 -1.64
CA LEU A 93 -16.21 9.14 -2.23
C LEU A 93 -14.99 8.21 -2.37
N VAL A 94 -15.06 6.96 -1.90
CA VAL A 94 -13.95 5.99 -1.99
C VAL A 94 -13.66 5.59 -3.44
N CYS A 95 -14.67 5.12 -4.17
CA CYS A 95 -14.55 4.80 -5.60
C CYS A 95 -15.93 4.72 -6.26
N ARG A 96 -15.97 4.56 -7.59
CA ARG A 96 -17.22 4.45 -8.36
C ARG A 96 -18.13 3.33 -7.86
N ALA A 97 -17.58 2.15 -7.55
CA ALA A 97 -18.38 1.02 -7.09
C ALA A 97 -19.02 1.27 -5.70
N TRP A 98 -18.25 1.87 -4.77
CA TRP A 98 -18.77 2.26 -3.46
C TRP A 98 -19.85 3.34 -3.60
N ARG A 99 -19.65 4.33 -4.47
CA ARG A 99 -20.67 5.33 -4.78
C ARG A 99 -21.96 4.69 -5.27
N SER A 100 -21.88 3.76 -6.23
CA SER A 100 -23.04 3.05 -6.74
C SER A 100 -23.75 2.24 -5.66
N ALA A 101 -23.01 1.55 -4.78
CA ALA A 101 -23.58 0.79 -3.67
C ALA A 101 -24.26 1.70 -2.63
N SER A 102 -23.61 2.81 -2.25
CA SER A 102 -24.17 3.79 -1.30
C SER A 102 -25.47 4.39 -1.83
N LEU A 103 -25.49 4.83 -3.10
CA LEU A 103 -26.68 5.44 -3.70
C LEU A 103 -27.79 4.40 -3.97
N GLY A 104 -27.44 3.16 -4.28
CA GLY A 104 -28.41 2.08 -4.54
C GLY A 104 -29.09 1.55 -3.27
N ALA A 105 -28.43 1.65 -2.12
CA ALA A 105 -28.97 1.17 -0.84
C ALA A 105 -29.95 2.17 -0.23
N ARG A 106 -31.23 2.07 -0.60
CA ARG A 106 -32.32 2.96 -0.14
C ARG A 106 -32.41 3.13 1.38
N SER A 107 -32.09 2.09 2.15
CA SER A 107 -32.07 2.14 3.62
C SER A 107 -31.14 3.21 4.16
N LEU A 108 -29.99 3.45 3.51
CA LEU A 108 -29.02 4.45 3.94
C LEU A 108 -29.53 5.89 3.81
N TRP A 109 -30.58 6.11 3.02
CA TRP A 109 -31.14 7.43 2.74
C TRP A 109 -32.55 7.62 3.32
N SER A 110 -33.05 6.67 4.11
CA SER A 110 -34.45 6.65 4.59
C SER A 110 -34.81 7.76 5.60
N GLY A 111 -33.90 8.69 5.90
CA GLY A 111 -34.11 9.81 6.83
C GLY A 111 -33.69 11.17 6.28
N VAL A 112 -33.46 11.29 4.96
CA VAL A 112 -33.14 12.59 4.36
C VAL A 112 -34.41 13.46 4.32
N VAL A 113 -34.28 14.69 4.82
CA VAL A 113 -35.34 15.71 4.79
C VAL A 113 -34.80 16.86 3.95
N ILE A 114 -35.57 17.29 2.95
CA ILE A 114 -35.26 18.45 2.12
C ILE A 114 -36.08 19.61 2.68
N SER A 115 -35.42 20.61 3.26
CA SER A 115 -36.05 21.87 3.65
C SER A 115 -35.73 22.92 2.59
N SER A 116 -36.76 23.46 1.93
CA SER A 116 -36.61 24.66 1.11
C SER A 116 -36.32 25.85 2.03
N CYS A 117 -35.21 26.54 1.80
CA CYS A 117 -35.01 27.87 2.36
C CYS A 117 -35.90 28.83 1.58
N GLU A 118 -36.99 29.31 2.19
CA GLU A 118 -37.68 30.49 1.70
C GLU A 118 -36.82 31.70 2.08
N CYS A 119 -36.11 32.24 1.09
CA CYS A 119 -35.47 33.54 1.20
C CYS A 119 -36.57 34.62 1.12
N PHE A 120 -36.83 35.29 2.24
CA PHE A 120 -37.57 36.57 2.29
C PHE A 120 -36.58 37.73 2.31
#